data_AF-A0A1S8XZ52-F1
#
_entry.id   AF-A0A1S8XZ52-F1
#
_cell.length_a   1.000
_cell.length_b   1.000
_cell.length_c   1.000
_cell.angle_alpha   90.00
_cell.angle_beta   90.00
_cell.angle_gamma   90.00
#
_symmetry.space_group_name_H-M   'P 1'
#
loop_
_entity.id
_entity.type
_entity.pdbx_description
1 polymer ?
#
loop_
_entity_poly.entity_id
_entity_poly.type
_entity_poly.pdbx_seq_one_letter_code
_entity_poly.pdbx_strand_id
1 'polypeptide(L)'
;MPPRPPHPEEAGCRPEPAAPDAGMAPVPESLYCRRCRRALNIRFNNLGMIVEYLHAAEQRGQRSDHRPEPVPITEIPDPIIECDFCSTPDAAWIYRCANQITDARRVTAQVIAAGDYQSQHHAARVRRTDTEHAFTQAWGEGWSACDGCADFIEARDLYGLIGRVVESLPAKLTRGKHLMRTRGQLHERYSDVFDTLAPSRGRIAPGHPLGIWTHPTGEAP
;
A
#
# COMPACT_ATOMS: atom_id res chain seq x y z
N MET A 1 -62.67 36.80 32.35
CA MET A 1 -61.21 36.57 32.46
C MET A 1 -60.86 35.43 31.51
N PRO A 2 -60.02 35.68 30.51
CA PRO A 2 -59.65 34.70 29.49
C PRO A 2 -58.67 33.65 30.06
N PRO A 3 -58.72 32.40 29.60
CA PRO A 3 -57.76 31.37 29.98
C PRO A 3 -56.37 31.66 29.39
N ARG A 4 -55.33 31.39 30.18
CA ARG A 4 -53.92 31.52 29.83
C ARG A 4 -53.57 30.69 28.58
N PRO A 5 -52.69 31.19 27.69
CA PRO A 5 -52.10 30.37 26.64
C PRO A 5 -51.15 29.32 27.25
N PRO A 6 -51.07 28.10 26.70
CA PRO A 6 -50.07 27.13 27.12
C PRO A 6 -48.66 27.55 26.66
N HIS A 7 -47.69 27.19 27.50
CA HIS A 7 -46.25 27.28 27.24
C HIS A 7 -45.85 26.60 25.91
N PRO A 8 -44.85 27.12 25.17
CA PRO A 8 -44.21 26.34 24.13
C PRO A 8 -43.35 25.25 24.80
N GLU A 9 -43.79 24.01 24.66
CA GLU A 9 -42.98 22.82 24.91
C GLU A 9 -41.81 22.74 23.92
N GLU A 10 -40.80 22.03 24.40
CA GLU A 10 -39.44 21.95 23.91
C GLU A 10 -39.32 21.66 22.41
N ALA A 11 -38.30 22.31 21.82
CA ALA A 11 -37.79 22.00 20.52
C ALA A 11 -37.42 20.51 20.43
N GLY A 12 -38.30 19.74 19.79
CA GLY A 12 -38.01 18.39 19.34
C GLY A 12 -36.83 18.44 18.37
N CYS A 13 -35.65 18.11 18.88
CA CYS A 13 -34.48 17.81 18.08
C CYS A 13 -34.85 16.61 17.19
N ARG A 14 -35.10 16.86 15.91
CA ARG A 14 -35.19 15.79 14.91
C ARG A 14 -33.83 15.07 14.91
N PRO A 15 -33.78 13.73 15.03
CA PRO A 15 -32.56 13.04 14.67
C PRO A 15 -32.27 13.33 13.19
N GLU A 16 -31.14 13.99 12.95
CA GLU A 16 -30.56 14.10 11.61
C GLU A 16 -30.50 12.69 11.01
N PRO A 17 -30.92 12.51 9.75
CA PRO A 17 -30.70 11.24 9.08
C PRO A 17 -29.19 11.00 9.05
N ALA A 18 -28.78 9.90 9.66
CA ALA A 18 -27.42 9.39 9.63
C ALA A 18 -26.87 9.56 8.21
N ALA A 19 -25.75 10.26 8.11
CA ALA A 19 -24.99 10.33 6.87
C ALA A 19 -24.82 8.90 6.35
N PRO A 20 -25.05 8.65 5.05
CA PRO A 20 -24.89 7.32 4.49
C PRO A 20 -23.48 6.86 4.79
N ASP A 21 -23.40 5.68 5.41
CA ASP A 21 -22.17 4.89 5.59
C ASP A 21 -21.31 5.10 4.36
N ALA A 22 -20.13 5.69 4.58
CA ALA A 22 -19.11 5.83 3.55
C ALA A 22 -18.81 4.42 3.08
N GLY A 23 -19.39 4.05 1.94
CA GLY A 23 -19.35 2.71 1.42
C GLY A 23 -17.92 2.22 1.45
N MET A 24 -17.66 1.19 2.25
CA MET A 24 -16.52 0.33 2.06
C MET A 24 -16.60 -0.12 0.61
N ALA A 25 -15.82 0.53 -0.26
CA ALA A 25 -15.60 0.01 -1.59
C ALA A 25 -15.16 -1.45 -1.39
N PRO A 26 -15.80 -2.43 -2.06
CA PRO A 26 -15.48 -3.83 -1.84
C PRO A 26 -13.97 -3.99 -2.00
N VAL A 27 -13.33 -4.49 -0.94
CA VAL A 27 -11.90 -4.79 -0.92
C VAL A 27 -11.60 -5.54 -2.20
N PRO A 28 -10.70 -5.03 -3.08
CA PRO A 28 -10.35 -5.74 -4.29
C PRO A 28 -9.90 -7.14 -3.90
N GLU A 29 -10.61 -8.16 -4.38
CA GLU A 29 -10.24 -9.54 -4.14
C GLU A 29 -8.77 -9.72 -4.57
N SER A 30 -7.94 -10.31 -3.70
CA SER A 30 -6.52 -10.47 -4.01
C SER A 30 -6.36 -11.39 -5.21
N LEU A 31 -5.91 -10.83 -6.33
CA LEU A 31 -5.72 -11.55 -7.58
C LEU A 31 -4.33 -12.14 -7.67
N TYR A 32 -4.28 -13.39 -8.09
CA TYR A 32 -3.05 -14.16 -8.30
C TYR A 32 -2.96 -14.60 -9.75
N CYS A 33 -1.75 -14.84 -10.23
CA CYS A 33 -1.59 -15.44 -11.53
C CYS A 33 -1.76 -16.96 -11.45
N ARG A 34 -2.68 -17.51 -12.26
CA ARG A 34 -2.90 -18.96 -12.40
C ARG A 34 -1.63 -19.74 -12.72
N ARG A 35 -0.72 -19.17 -13.51
CA ARG A 35 0.47 -19.86 -14.03
C ARG A 35 1.63 -19.90 -13.04
N CYS A 36 2.01 -18.77 -12.45
CA CYS A 36 3.13 -18.71 -11.50
C CYS A 36 2.71 -18.72 -10.04
N ARG A 37 1.40 -18.71 -9.75
CA ARG A 37 0.80 -18.75 -8.40
C ARG A 37 1.20 -17.58 -7.50
N ARG A 38 1.65 -16.46 -8.07
CA ARG A 38 2.05 -15.24 -7.34
C ARG A 38 0.98 -14.16 -7.41
N ALA A 39 0.95 -13.28 -6.42
CA ALA A 39 0.08 -12.11 -6.42
C ALA A 39 0.36 -11.18 -7.62
N LEU A 40 -0.69 -10.56 -8.13
CA LEU A 40 -0.64 -9.57 -9.21
C LEU A 40 -0.87 -8.17 -8.66
N ASN A 41 -0.09 -7.22 -9.16
CA ASN A 41 -0.35 -5.80 -8.96
C ASN A 41 -1.42 -5.35 -9.97
N ILE A 42 -2.35 -4.52 -9.51
CA ILE A 42 -3.44 -3.97 -10.32
C ILE A 42 -3.19 -2.48 -10.52
N ARG A 43 -3.19 -2.02 -11.76
CA ARG A 43 -3.17 -0.59 -12.10
C ARG A 43 -4.56 -0.11 -12.45
N PHE A 44 -4.97 1.00 -11.84
CA PHE A 44 -6.20 1.69 -12.15
C PHE A 44 -5.92 2.98 -12.90
N ASN A 45 -6.79 3.32 -13.86
CA ASN A 45 -6.80 4.67 -14.43
C ASN A 45 -7.53 5.66 -13.50
N ASN A 46 -7.58 6.91 -13.93
CA ASN A 46 -8.20 8.03 -13.22
C ASN A 46 -9.72 7.88 -12.99
N LEU A 47 -10.35 6.87 -13.60
CA LEU A 47 -11.77 6.53 -13.45
C LEU A 47 -11.98 5.29 -12.55
N GLY A 48 -10.91 4.77 -11.92
CA GLY A 48 -10.97 3.57 -11.11
C GLY A 48 -11.10 2.28 -11.91
N MET A 49 -10.91 2.30 -13.23
CA MET A 49 -10.97 1.10 -14.07
C MET A 49 -9.60 0.42 -14.11
N ILE A 50 -9.59 -0.90 -13.97
CA ILE A 50 -8.38 -1.72 -14.13
C ILE A 50 -7.88 -1.59 -15.57
N VAL A 51 -6.65 -1.13 -15.74
CA VAL A 51 -5.98 -1.00 -17.04
C VAL A 51 -4.90 -2.04 -17.26
N GLU A 52 -4.33 -2.59 -16.20
CA GLU A 52 -3.23 -3.55 -16.31
C GLU A 52 -3.14 -4.44 -15.07
N TYR A 53 -2.86 -5.72 -15.32
CA TYR A 53 -2.37 -6.66 -14.30
C TYR A 53 -0.88 -6.85 -14.53
N LEU A 54 -0.09 -6.86 -13.46
CA LEU A 54 1.38 -6.94 -13.54
C LEU A 54 1.94 -7.89 -12.50
N HIS A 55 2.96 -8.66 -12.87
CA HIS A 55 3.81 -9.30 -11.88
C HIS A 55 4.66 -8.25 -11.15
N ALA A 56 5.07 -8.55 -9.92
CA ALA A 56 5.97 -7.68 -9.16
C ALA A 56 7.30 -7.40 -9.91
N ALA A 57 7.78 -8.35 -10.71
CA ALA A 57 8.95 -8.16 -11.56
C ALA A 57 8.73 -7.11 -12.67
N GLU A 58 7.54 -7.09 -13.27
CA GLU A 58 7.17 -6.15 -14.34
C GLU A 58 7.03 -4.73 -13.82
N GLN A 59 6.55 -4.56 -12.59
CA GLN A 59 6.56 -3.26 -11.90
C GLN A 59 8.00 -2.72 -11.72
N ARG A 60 8.98 -3.60 -11.60
CA ARG A 60 10.42 -3.26 -11.51
C ARG A 60 11.10 -3.13 -12.88
N GLY A 61 10.33 -3.12 -13.97
CA GLY A 61 10.84 -3.00 -15.34
C GLY A 61 11.49 -4.28 -15.88
N GLN A 62 11.29 -5.42 -15.23
CA GLN A 62 11.76 -6.73 -15.72
C GLN A 62 10.67 -7.37 -16.57
N ARG A 63 11.05 -8.29 -17.47
CA ARG A 63 10.06 -9.09 -18.21
C ARG A 63 9.73 -10.35 -17.42
N SER A 64 8.44 -10.65 -17.30
CA SER A 64 8.00 -11.97 -16.88
C SER A 64 8.12 -12.97 -18.04
N ASP A 65 8.26 -14.24 -17.68
CA ASP A 65 8.32 -15.38 -18.59
C ASP A 65 6.96 -15.73 -19.22
N HIS A 66 5.87 -15.20 -18.65
CA HIS A 66 4.53 -15.31 -19.19
C HIS A 66 3.71 -14.05 -18.94
N ARG A 67 2.59 -13.92 -19.65
CA ARG A 67 1.60 -12.87 -19.38
C ARG A 67 0.81 -13.18 -18.10
N PRO A 68 0.39 -12.16 -17.34
CA PRO A 68 -0.51 -12.34 -16.21
C PRO A 68 -1.82 -13.03 -16.60
N GLU A 69 -2.23 -14.02 -15.80
CA GLU A 69 -3.50 -14.73 -15.90
C GLU A 69 -4.24 -14.58 -14.57
N PRO A 70 -4.96 -13.47 -14.35
CA PRO A 70 -5.53 -13.13 -13.06
C PRO A 70 -6.68 -14.08 -12.69
N VAL A 71 -6.62 -14.61 -11.48
CA VAL A 71 -7.69 -15.39 -10.85
C VAL A 71 -7.77 -15.05 -9.36
N PRO A 72 -8.94 -15.24 -8.72
CA PRO A 72 -9.05 -15.17 -7.28
C PRO A 72 -8.06 -16.09 -6.56
N ILE A 73 -7.56 -15.66 -5.40
CA ILE A 73 -6.67 -16.48 -4.57
C ILE A 73 -7.31 -17.83 -4.18
N THR A 74 -8.63 -17.89 -4.09
CA THR A 74 -9.41 -19.10 -3.78
C THR A 74 -9.33 -20.18 -4.87
N GLU A 75 -8.95 -19.82 -6.10
CA GLU A 75 -8.74 -20.77 -7.21
C GLU A 75 -7.29 -21.26 -7.33
N ILE A 76 -6.34 -20.70 -6.56
CA ILE A 76 -4.93 -21.06 -6.64
C ILE A 76 -4.59 -22.15 -5.62
N PRO A 77 -4.18 -23.35 -6.06
CA PRO A 77 -3.59 -24.33 -5.16
C PRO A 77 -2.21 -23.85 -4.71
N ASP A 78 -1.98 -23.84 -3.40
CA ASP A 78 -0.71 -23.46 -2.76
C ASP A 78 -0.13 -22.14 -3.31
N PRO A 79 -0.79 -20.99 -3.08
CA PRO A 79 -0.31 -19.70 -3.57
C PRO A 79 1.07 -19.36 -2.97
N ILE A 80 1.92 -18.76 -3.80
CA ILE A 80 3.23 -18.27 -3.38
C ILE A 80 3.04 -16.87 -2.81
N ILE A 81 3.17 -16.75 -1.49
CA ILE A 81 3.10 -15.48 -0.78
C ILE A 81 4.53 -14.97 -0.55
N GLU A 82 4.91 -13.92 -1.26
CA GLU A 82 6.24 -13.31 -1.16
C GLU A 82 6.22 -12.18 -0.14
N CYS A 83 7.24 -12.09 0.72
CA CYS A 83 7.41 -10.97 1.63
C CYS A 83 7.49 -9.65 0.85
N ASP A 84 6.61 -8.70 1.16
CA ASP A 84 6.53 -7.40 0.48
C ASP A 84 7.77 -6.51 0.69
N PHE A 85 8.60 -6.88 1.67
CA PHE A 85 9.82 -6.17 2.04
C PHE A 85 11.05 -6.71 1.31
N CYS A 86 11.38 -7.99 1.49
CA CYS A 86 12.59 -8.60 0.92
C CYS A 86 12.35 -9.54 -0.26
N SER A 87 11.09 -9.75 -0.67
CA SER A 87 10.67 -10.63 -1.78
C SER A 87 11.02 -12.12 -1.60
N THR A 88 11.29 -12.57 -0.37
CA THR A 88 11.44 -14.00 -0.07
C THR A 88 10.10 -14.72 -0.21
N PRO A 89 10.02 -15.93 -0.78
CA PRO A 89 8.75 -16.61 -1.09
C PRO A 89 8.08 -17.32 0.09
N ASP A 90 8.58 -17.13 1.31
CA ASP A 90 8.12 -17.74 2.56
C ASP A 90 7.56 -16.69 3.54
N ALA A 91 6.64 -15.86 3.07
CA ALA A 91 5.92 -14.98 3.98
C ALA A 91 5.15 -15.80 5.02
N ALA A 92 5.33 -15.46 6.29
CA ALA A 92 4.74 -16.15 7.44
C ALA A 92 3.61 -15.33 8.09
N TRP A 93 3.60 -14.02 7.87
CA TRP A 93 2.71 -13.08 8.53
C TRP A 93 2.02 -12.16 7.51
N ILE A 94 0.80 -11.74 7.83
CA ILE A 94 0.07 -10.68 7.14
C ILE A 94 -0.28 -9.59 8.14
N TYR A 95 -0.01 -8.36 7.75
CA TYR A 95 -0.32 -7.17 8.51
C TYR A 95 -1.35 -6.31 7.78
N ARG A 96 -2.30 -5.73 8.50
CA ARG A 96 -3.25 -4.76 7.92
C ARG A 96 -2.74 -3.35 8.11
N CYS A 97 -2.85 -2.52 7.08
CA CYS A 97 -2.68 -1.08 7.21
C CYS A 97 -4.06 -0.40 7.21
N ALA A 98 -4.18 0.73 7.91
CA ALA A 98 -5.42 1.49 7.98
C ALA A 98 -5.84 2.10 6.63
N ASN A 99 -4.91 2.29 5.68
CA ASN A 99 -5.16 2.84 4.33
C ASN A 99 -4.14 2.26 3.33
N GLN A 100 -4.55 1.62 2.22
CA GLN A 100 -3.62 1.07 1.20
C GLN A 100 -3.84 1.55 -0.24
N ILE A 101 -4.25 2.80 -0.41
CA ILE A 101 -4.33 3.41 -1.73
C ILE A 101 -3.23 4.45 -1.86
N THR A 102 -2.21 4.18 -2.69
CA THR A 102 -1.23 5.20 -3.08
C THR A 102 -1.70 5.89 -4.36
N ASP A 103 -1.90 7.21 -4.27
CA ASP A 103 -2.10 8.10 -5.42
C ASP A 103 -0.72 8.45 -6.01
N ALA A 104 -0.42 7.93 -7.20
CA ALA A 104 0.78 8.29 -7.94
C ALA A 104 0.53 9.54 -8.78
N ARG A 105 1.38 10.55 -8.59
CA ARG A 105 1.37 11.79 -9.37
C ARG A 105 2.52 11.83 -10.37
N ARG A 106 2.23 12.24 -11.61
CA ARG A 106 3.22 12.43 -12.68
C ARG A 106 3.52 13.91 -12.81
N VAL A 107 4.80 14.26 -12.85
CA VAL A 107 5.25 15.62 -13.15
C VAL A 107 4.95 15.93 -14.62
N THR A 108 4.16 16.97 -14.88
CA THR A 108 3.82 17.44 -16.23
C THR A 108 4.63 18.65 -16.64
N ALA A 109 5.00 19.51 -15.68
CA ALA A 109 5.89 20.64 -15.93
C ALA A 109 6.73 20.98 -14.69
N GLN A 110 7.91 21.56 -14.93
CA GLN A 110 8.74 22.17 -13.90
C GLN A 110 9.10 23.59 -14.33
N VAL A 111 8.89 24.55 -13.43
CA VAL A 111 9.28 25.95 -13.64
C VAL A 111 10.60 26.20 -12.93
N ILE A 112 11.60 26.59 -13.72
CA ILE A 112 12.96 26.87 -13.28
C ILE A 112 13.31 28.29 -13.75
N ALA A 113 14.05 29.06 -12.95
CA ALA A 113 14.53 30.36 -13.42
C ALA A 113 15.58 30.17 -14.51
N ALA A 114 15.46 30.94 -15.61
CA ALA A 114 16.36 30.80 -16.76
C ALA A 114 17.85 30.97 -16.38
N GLY A 115 18.17 31.89 -15.46
CA GLY A 115 19.54 32.09 -14.97
C GLY A 115 20.08 30.91 -14.15
N ASP A 116 19.23 30.26 -13.34
CA ASP A 116 19.61 29.07 -12.58
C ASP A 116 19.83 27.89 -13.53
N TYR A 117 18.98 27.75 -14.56
CA TYR A 117 19.16 26.72 -15.58
C TYR A 117 20.43 26.91 -16.41
N GLN A 118 20.76 28.15 -16.80
CA GLN A 118 21.98 28.43 -17.57
C GLN A 118 23.27 28.20 -16.77
N SER A 119 23.24 28.43 -15.46
CA SER A 119 24.43 28.29 -14.61
C SER A 119 24.63 26.88 -14.06
N GLN A 120 23.54 26.17 -13.78
CA GLN A 120 23.58 24.90 -13.04
C GLN A 120 22.91 23.74 -13.77
N HIS A 121 22.20 24.00 -14.87
CA HIS A 121 21.50 23.02 -15.71
C HIS A 121 20.75 21.96 -14.90
N HIS A 122 21.34 20.77 -14.74
CA HIS A 122 20.76 19.63 -14.02
C HIS A 122 20.62 19.84 -12.50
N ALA A 123 21.29 20.85 -11.93
CA ALA A 123 21.17 21.23 -10.53
C ALA A 123 20.32 22.49 -10.32
N ALA A 124 19.71 23.02 -11.39
CA ALA A 124 18.91 24.24 -11.30
C ALA A 124 17.70 24.06 -10.37
N ARG A 125 17.50 25.03 -9.50
CA ARG A 125 16.47 24.94 -8.46
C ARG A 125 15.08 25.03 -9.08
N VAL A 126 14.28 23.98 -8.88
CA VAL A 126 12.88 23.94 -9.29
C VAL A 126 12.07 24.86 -8.37
N ARG A 127 11.40 25.86 -8.94
CA ARG A 127 10.55 26.81 -8.19
C ARG A 127 9.12 26.33 -8.05
N ARG A 128 8.63 25.61 -9.06
CA ARG A 128 7.30 25.02 -9.08
C ARG A 128 7.33 23.72 -9.88
N THR A 129 6.63 22.72 -9.38
CA THR A 129 6.40 21.46 -10.06
C THR A 129 4.90 21.33 -10.26
N ASP A 130 4.46 21.26 -11.51
CA ASP A 130 3.10 20.91 -11.84
C ASP A 130 3.02 19.39 -11.99
N THR A 131 2.01 18.81 -11.35
CA THR A 131 1.78 17.36 -11.35
C THR A 131 0.33 17.08 -11.71
N GLU A 132 0.11 16.03 -12.48
CA GLU A 132 -1.22 15.46 -12.73
C GLU A 132 -1.35 14.09 -12.04
N HIS A 133 -2.59 13.64 -11.82
CA HIS A 133 -2.84 12.28 -11.37
C HIS A 133 -2.42 11.29 -12.47
N ALA A 134 -1.51 10.37 -12.13
CA ALA A 134 -0.96 9.41 -13.07
C ALA A 134 -1.72 8.09 -13.02
N PHE A 135 -1.81 7.52 -11.82
CA PHE A 135 -2.54 6.29 -11.56
C PHE A 135 -2.76 6.14 -10.05
N THR A 136 -3.80 5.41 -9.69
CA THR A 136 -4.00 4.93 -8.32
C THR A 136 -3.53 3.48 -8.24
N GLN A 137 -2.71 3.16 -7.24
CA GLN A 137 -2.30 1.79 -6.95
C GLN A 137 -2.88 1.37 -5.60
N ALA A 138 -3.71 0.33 -5.61
CA ALA A 138 -4.11 -0.36 -4.40
C ALA A 138 -3.06 -1.43 -4.11
N TRP A 139 -2.40 -1.30 -2.96
CA TRP A 139 -1.70 -2.42 -2.35
C TRP A 139 -2.79 -3.19 -1.62
N GLY A 140 -2.89 -4.51 -1.74
CA GLY A 140 -3.97 -5.25 -1.06
C GLY A 140 -4.02 -4.94 0.44
N GLU A 141 -5.13 -5.25 1.11
CA GLU A 141 -5.30 -4.91 2.53
C GLU A 141 -4.30 -5.57 3.49
N GLY A 142 -3.43 -6.42 2.98
CA GLY A 142 -2.37 -7.10 3.70
C GLY A 142 -0.98 -6.79 3.16
N TRP A 143 -0.07 -6.38 4.04
CA TRP A 143 1.37 -6.50 3.85
C TRP A 143 1.84 -7.84 4.39
N SER A 144 2.41 -8.67 3.54
CA SER A 144 2.96 -9.96 3.90
C SER A 144 4.44 -9.85 4.28
N ALA A 145 4.85 -10.53 5.34
CA ALA A 145 6.22 -10.50 5.83
C ALA A 145 6.70 -11.91 6.19
N CYS A 146 7.96 -12.22 5.88
CA CYS A 146 8.64 -13.38 6.46
C CYS A 146 8.99 -13.11 7.94
N ASP A 147 9.30 -14.16 8.70
CA ASP A 147 9.66 -14.06 10.12
C ASP A 147 10.71 -12.99 10.38
N GLY A 148 11.80 -13.00 9.60
CA GLY A 148 12.90 -12.07 9.82
C GLY A 148 12.61 -10.62 9.44
N CYS A 149 11.58 -10.33 8.63
CA CYS A 149 11.11 -8.95 8.40
C CYS A 149 10.06 -8.56 9.44
N ALA A 150 9.22 -9.50 9.85
CA ALA A 150 8.24 -9.32 10.92
C ALA A 150 8.90 -8.89 12.24
N ASP A 151 10.05 -9.45 12.61
CA ASP A 151 10.76 -9.05 13.83
C ASP A 151 11.08 -7.54 13.87
N PHE A 152 11.51 -6.95 12.76
CA PHE A 152 11.78 -5.50 12.68
C PHE A 152 10.49 -4.67 12.67
N ILE A 153 9.42 -5.19 12.05
CA ILE A 153 8.11 -4.53 12.05
C ILE A 153 7.55 -4.45 13.46
N GLU A 154 7.56 -5.56 14.20
CA GLU A 154 7.11 -5.60 15.60
C GLU A 154 7.95 -4.70 16.50
N ALA A 155 9.27 -4.68 16.29
CA ALA A 155 10.18 -3.80 17.02
C ALA A 155 10.06 -2.31 16.60
N ARG A 156 9.26 -1.99 15.58
CA ARG A 156 9.16 -0.67 14.95
C ARG A 156 10.53 -0.13 14.50
N ASP A 157 11.43 -1.03 14.10
CA ASP A 157 12.78 -0.70 13.63
C ASP A 157 12.84 -0.59 12.10
N LEU A 158 12.43 0.57 11.60
CA LEU A 158 12.43 0.89 10.17
C LEU A 158 13.84 0.79 9.55
N TYR A 159 14.87 1.29 10.24
CA TYR A 159 16.22 1.32 9.69
C TYR A 159 16.88 -0.06 9.68
N GLY A 160 16.62 -0.90 10.69
CA GLY A 160 17.02 -2.30 10.69
C GLY A 160 16.38 -3.08 9.54
N LEU A 161 15.08 -2.87 9.31
CA LEU A 161 14.38 -3.46 8.16
C LEU A 161 14.99 -3.03 6.82
N ILE A 162 15.22 -1.72 6.63
CA ILE A 162 15.88 -1.20 5.42
C ILE A 162 17.27 -1.81 5.25
N GLY A 163 18.05 -1.94 6.33
CA GLY A 163 19.35 -2.59 6.33
C GLY A 163 19.27 -4.02 5.79
N ARG A 164 18.38 -4.83 6.35
CA ARG A 164 18.14 -6.21 5.92
C ARG A 164 17.71 -6.31 4.46
N VAL A 165 16.77 -5.47 4.03
CA VAL A 165 16.29 -5.47 2.63
C VAL A 165 17.43 -5.10 1.68
N VAL A 166 18.25 -4.12 2.04
CA VAL A 166 19.44 -3.76 1.25
C VAL A 166 20.40 -4.93 1.11
N GLU A 167 20.60 -5.73 2.15
CA GLU A 167 21.46 -6.93 2.09
C GLU A 167 20.94 -8.00 1.12
N SER A 168 19.62 -8.09 0.92
CA SER A 168 19.03 -9.00 -0.07
C SER A 168 18.97 -8.45 -1.49
N LEU A 169 19.32 -7.17 -1.72
CA LEU A 169 19.27 -6.55 -3.03
C LEU A 169 20.53 -6.84 -3.89
N PRO A 170 20.38 -6.90 -5.23
CA PRO A 170 21.53 -7.07 -6.13
C PRO A 170 22.59 -5.97 -5.95
N ALA A 171 23.87 -6.35 -6.06
CA ALA A 171 25.02 -5.45 -5.86
C ALA A 171 24.98 -4.14 -6.68
N LYS A 172 24.31 -4.14 -7.84
CA LYS A 172 24.13 -2.95 -8.68
C LYS A 172 23.31 -1.83 -8.00
N LEU A 173 22.45 -2.18 -7.05
CA LEU A 173 21.61 -1.23 -6.29
C LEU A 173 22.28 -0.79 -4.98
N THR A 174 23.26 -1.55 -4.49
CA THR A 174 23.81 -1.39 -3.13
C THR A 174 25.23 -0.83 -3.12
N ARG A 175 25.78 -0.41 -4.27
CA ARG A 175 27.13 0.16 -4.38
C ARG A 175 27.12 1.69 -4.52
N GLY A 176 28.03 2.34 -3.80
CA GLY A 176 28.33 3.77 -3.95
C GLY A 176 27.11 4.66 -3.79
N LYS A 177 26.93 5.62 -4.72
CA LYS A 177 25.81 6.59 -4.69
C LYS A 177 24.43 5.94 -4.85
N HIS A 178 24.36 4.73 -5.42
CA HIS A 178 23.09 4.02 -5.57
C HIS A 178 22.53 3.55 -4.23
N LEU A 179 23.39 3.17 -3.28
CA LEU A 179 22.96 2.72 -1.96
C LEU A 179 22.14 3.79 -1.22
N MET A 180 22.60 5.03 -1.22
CA MET A 180 21.90 6.13 -0.54
C MET A 180 20.56 6.43 -1.21
N ARG A 181 20.50 6.38 -2.55
CA ARG A 181 19.24 6.51 -3.28
C ARG A 181 18.28 5.38 -2.95
N THR A 182 18.74 4.14 -2.97
CA THR A 182 17.91 2.96 -2.65
C THR A 182 17.41 3.01 -1.21
N ARG A 183 18.26 3.38 -0.23
CA ARG A 183 17.82 3.59 1.15
C ARG A 183 16.74 4.67 1.28
N GLY A 184 16.90 5.80 0.57
CA GLY A 184 15.89 6.86 0.54
C GLY A 184 14.55 6.38 -0.04
N GLN A 185 14.57 5.62 -1.14
CA GLN A 185 13.37 5.05 -1.75
C GLN A 185 12.68 4.01 -0.85
N LEU A 186 13.46 3.16 -0.17
CA LEU A 186 12.92 2.19 0.78
C LEU A 186 12.34 2.89 2.01
N HIS A 187 12.98 3.95 2.50
CA HIS A 187 12.45 4.76 3.59
C HIS A 187 11.11 5.38 3.21
N GLU A 188 11.03 6.08 2.08
CA GLU A 188 9.79 6.66 1.57
C GLU A 188 8.68 5.61 1.43
N ARG A 189 9.01 4.40 0.97
CA ARG A 189 8.02 3.33 0.78
C ARG A 189 7.55 2.71 2.10
N TYR A 190 8.44 2.54 3.08
CA TYR A 190 8.13 1.79 4.30
C TYR A 190 7.73 2.66 5.49
N SER A 191 8.03 3.97 5.49
CA SER A 191 7.58 4.89 6.55
C SER A 191 6.07 4.88 6.68
N ASP A 192 5.36 5.01 5.56
CA ASP A 192 3.91 5.08 5.54
C ASP A 192 3.27 3.78 6.02
N VAL A 193 3.92 2.65 5.73
CA VAL A 193 3.51 1.33 6.22
C VAL A 193 3.63 1.31 7.74
N PHE A 194 4.80 1.66 8.29
CA PHE A 194 5.03 1.67 9.74
C PHE A 194 4.07 2.61 10.47
N ASP A 195 3.72 3.74 9.87
CA ASP A 195 2.79 4.71 10.46
C ASP A 195 1.34 4.22 10.45
N THR A 196 0.97 3.35 9.50
CA THR A 196 -0.42 2.91 9.29
C THR A 196 -0.70 1.46 9.70
N LEU A 197 0.33 0.71 10.08
CA LEU A 197 0.21 -0.68 10.50
C LEU A 197 -0.64 -0.83 11.76
N ALA A 198 -1.73 -1.60 11.63
CA ALA A 198 -2.54 -2.01 12.76
C ALA A 198 -1.71 -2.87 13.73
N PRO A 199 -1.99 -2.81 15.05
CA PRO A 199 -1.20 -3.51 16.07
C PRO A 199 -1.32 -5.04 16.05
N SER A 200 -2.05 -5.62 15.10
CA SER A 200 -2.27 -7.07 15.01
C SER A 200 -1.81 -7.61 13.66
N ARG A 201 -1.40 -8.90 13.67
CA ARG A 201 -1.00 -9.66 12.49
C ARG A 201 -1.73 -10.99 12.43
N GLY A 202 -2.01 -11.46 11.22
CA GLY A 202 -2.48 -12.81 10.94
C GLY A 202 -1.32 -13.73 10.59
N ARG A 203 -1.36 -14.99 11.03
CA ARG A 203 -0.38 -16.01 10.63
C ARG A 203 -0.81 -16.69 9.33
N ILE A 204 0.05 -16.68 8.31
CA ILE A 204 -0.17 -17.44 7.08
C ILE A 204 -0.05 -18.94 7.40
N ALA A 205 -1.03 -19.72 6.97
CA ALA A 205 -1.05 -21.17 7.14
C ALA A 205 -1.57 -21.86 5.86
N PRO A 206 -1.28 -23.15 5.65
CA PRO A 206 -1.87 -23.91 4.56
C PRO A 206 -3.40 -23.78 4.54
N GLY A 207 -3.97 -23.50 3.36
CA GLY A 207 -5.40 -23.23 3.18
C GLY A 207 -5.89 -21.87 3.70
N HIS A 208 -5.04 -21.07 4.36
CA HIS A 208 -5.35 -19.74 4.89
C HIS A 208 -4.30 -18.71 4.42
N PRO A 209 -4.22 -18.46 3.10
CA PRO A 209 -3.19 -17.59 2.53
C PRO A 209 -3.39 -16.10 2.85
N LEU A 210 -4.57 -15.72 3.38
CA LEU A 210 -4.87 -14.37 3.87
C LEU A 210 -4.64 -14.21 5.39
N GLY A 211 -4.07 -15.25 6.02
CA GLY A 211 -3.70 -15.24 7.42
C GLY A 211 -4.86 -15.55 8.37
N ILE A 212 -4.55 -16.28 9.44
CA ILE A 212 -5.46 -16.54 10.55
C ILE A 212 -5.20 -15.48 11.60
N TRP A 213 -6.20 -14.65 11.88
CA TRP A 213 -6.14 -13.60 12.90
C TRP A 213 -6.53 -14.18 14.25
N THR A 214 -5.58 -14.30 15.17
CA THR A 214 -5.90 -14.59 16.56
C THR A 214 -6.24 -13.26 17.24
N HIS A 215 -7.53 -12.93 17.36
CA HIS A 215 -7.93 -11.85 18.25
C HIS A 215 -7.49 -12.20 19.67
N PRO A 216 -6.90 -11.27 20.44
CA PRO A 216 -6.80 -11.46 21.87
C PRO A 216 -8.22 -11.66 22.39
N THR A 217 -8.42 -12.72 23.15
CA THR A 217 -9.71 -13.10 23.74
C THR A 217 -10.19 -11.96 24.64
N GLY A 218 -11.01 -11.03 24.14
CA GLY A 218 -11.47 -9.91 24.97
C GLY A 218 -12.14 -8.71 24.30
N GLU A 219 -11.97 -8.46 22.99
CA GLU A 219 -12.65 -7.33 22.33
C GLU A 219 -13.74 -7.85 21.36
N ALA A 220 -14.99 -7.53 21.70
CA ALA A 220 -16.19 -7.82 20.91
C ALA A 220 -16.26 -6.94 19.65
N PRO A 221 -16.96 -7.40 18.59
CA PRO A 221 -17.00 -6.75 17.27
C PRO A 221 -17.57 -5.34 17.26
#